data_AF-A0A0F2C707-F1
#
_entry.id   AF-A0A0F2C707-F1
#
_cell.length_a   1.000
_cell.length_b   1.000
_cell.length_c   1.000
_cell.angle_alpha   90.00
_cell.angle_beta   90.00
_cell.angle_gamma   90.00
#
_symmetry.space_group_name_H-M   'P 1'
#
loop_
_entity.id
_entity.type
_entity.pdbx_description
1 polymer ?
#
loop_
_entity_poly.entity_id
_entity_poly.type
_entity_poly.pdbx_seq_one_letter_code
_entity_poly.pdbx_strand_id
1 'polypeptide(L)'
;MRTTLSTIAQLLAAEIRAQDWSDAHTRSDGARHDRGYDRTKSPTLSTEETERVLVNVMWVAGQALLEDDPNFDIRAFAQACGVPDGWLLNKRGDPNRGIEAGLRARRSRVVWDD
;
A
#
# COMPACT_ATOMS: atom_id res chain seq x y z
N MET A 1 20.20 3.50 -13.45
CA MET A 1 19.05 3.34 -12.53
C MET A 1 18.55 1.92 -12.66
N ARG A 2 18.50 1.13 -11.58
CA ARG A 2 17.87 -0.20 -11.61
C ARG A 2 16.36 0.02 -11.62
N THR A 3 15.74 -0.18 -12.77
CA THR A 3 14.29 -0.02 -13.00
C THR A 3 13.48 -1.23 -12.56
N THR A 4 14.02 -2.05 -11.66
CA THR A 4 13.43 -3.33 -11.28
C THR A 4 13.35 -3.38 -9.77
N LEU A 5 12.12 -3.45 -9.25
CA LEU A 5 11.84 -3.66 -7.83
C LEU A 5 12.62 -4.88 -7.32
N SER A 6 13.07 -4.83 -6.07
CA SER A 6 13.65 -6.01 -5.41
C SER A 6 12.63 -7.14 -5.34
N THR A 7 13.09 -8.39 -5.19
CA THR A 7 12.19 -9.56 -5.11
C THR A 7 11.16 -9.41 -4.00
N ILE A 8 11.57 -8.92 -2.82
CA ILE A 8 10.64 -8.70 -1.70
C ILE A 8 9.62 -7.61 -2.02
N ALA A 9 10.02 -6.52 -2.67
CA ALA A 9 9.09 -5.48 -3.11
C ALA A 9 8.10 -6.00 -4.15
N GLN A 10 8.52 -6.87 -5.07
CA GLN A 10 7.60 -7.50 -6.03
C GLN A 10 6.58 -8.40 -5.33
N LEU A 11 7.02 -9.23 -4.38
CA LEU A 11 6.14 -10.12 -3.63
C LEU A 11 5.12 -9.34 -2.79
N LEU A 12 5.57 -8.29 -2.10
CA LEU A 12 4.68 -7.42 -1.33
C LEU A 12 3.67 -6.70 -2.22
N ALA A 13 4.13 -6.17 -3.36
CA ALA A 13 3.24 -5.51 -4.32
C ALA A 13 2.18 -6.46 -4.88
N ALA A 14 2.58 -7.69 -5.22
CA ALA A 14 1.67 -8.72 -5.70
C ALA A 14 0.62 -9.09 -4.64
N GLU A 15 1.03 -9.24 -3.39
CA GLU A 15 0.12 -9.49 -2.27
C GLU A 15 -0.85 -8.33 -2.08
N ILE A 16 -0.36 -7.09 -1.99
CA ILE A 16 -1.21 -5.89 -1.84
C ILE A 16 -2.22 -5.78 -2.98
N ARG A 17 -1.81 -6.10 -4.21
CA ARG A 17 -2.68 -6.06 -5.39
C ARG A 17 -3.75 -7.15 -5.39
N ALA A 18 -3.44 -8.33 -4.87
CA ALA A 18 -4.36 -9.48 -4.86
C ALA A 18 -5.46 -9.36 -3.80
N GLN A 19 -5.31 -8.46 -2.84
CA GLN A 19 -6.29 -8.23 -1.77
C GLN A 19 -7.56 -7.53 -2.30
N ASP A 20 -8.72 -8.08 -1.98
CA ASP A 20 -9.97 -7.32 -2.05
C ASP A 20 -10.03 -6.39 -0.83
N TRP A 21 -9.64 -5.13 -0.98
CA TRP A 21 -9.64 -4.19 0.14
C TRP A 21 -11.04 -3.84 0.67
N SER A 22 -12.12 -4.20 -0.03
CA SER A 22 -13.49 -4.07 0.47
C SER A 22 -13.89 -5.22 1.42
N ASP A 23 -13.21 -6.36 1.28
CA ASP A 23 -13.40 -7.58 2.05
C ASP A 23 -12.10 -8.39 2.16
N ALA A 24 -11.07 -7.79 2.77
CA ALA A 24 -9.73 -8.38 2.75
C ALA A 24 -9.74 -9.75 3.43
N HIS A 25 -8.99 -10.73 2.93
CA HIS A 25 -9.01 -12.07 3.53
C HIS A 25 -8.34 -12.09 4.93
N THR A 26 -7.49 -11.10 5.22
CA THR A 26 -6.81 -10.88 6.50
C THR A 26 -7.59 -9.92 7.39
N ARG A 27 -8.79 -10.31 7.85
CA ARG A 27 -9.62 -9.49 8.74
C ARG A 27 -9.26 -9.73 10.21
N SER A 28 -9.12 -8.64 10.97
CA SER A 28 -8.91 -8.71 12.43
C SER A 28 -10.15 -9.17 13.19
N ASP A 29 -11.34 -9.07 12.59
CA ASP A 29 -12.61 -9.53 13.16
C ASP A 29 -12.84 -11.05 13.00
N GLY A 30 -11.90 -11.78 12.40
CA GLY A 30 -11.96 -13.23 12.32
C GLY A 30 -13.02 -13.77 11.35
N ALA A 31 -13.63 -12.90 10.53
CA ALA A 31 -14.61 -13.29 9.50
C ALA A 31 -13.94 -13.94 8.27
N ARG A 32 -13.10 -14.95 8.52
CA ARG A 32 -12.62 -15.90 7.51
C ARG A 32 -13.72 -16.85 7.03
N HIS A 33 -14.91 -16.74 7.64
CA HIS A 33 -16.12 -17.46 7.31
C HIS A 33 -16.89 -16.68 6.25
N ASP A 34 -17.27 -17.37 5.18
CA ASP A 34 -18.18 -16.89 4.14
C ASP A 34 -19.26 -15.95 4.70
N ARG A 35 -19.36 -14.74 4.15
CA ARG A 35 -20.32 -13.70 4.57
C ARG A 35 -21.77 -14.18 4.53
N GLY A 36 -22.08 -15.24 3.78
CA GLY A 36 -23.38 -15.91 3.80
C GLY A 36 -23.77 -16.46 5.18
N TYR A 37 -22.80 -16.69 6.08
CA TYR A 37 -23.01 -17.24 7.42
C TYR A 37 -22.91 -16.21 8.54
N ASP A 38 -22.59 -14.95 8.24
CA ASP A 38 -22.46 -13.91 9.26
C ASP A 38 -23.84 -13.39 9.70
N ARG A 39 -24.13 -13.51 11.00
CA ARG A 39 -25.38 -13.03 11.62
C ARG A 39 -25.46 -11.50 11.68
N THR A 40 -24.32 -10.82 11.58
CA THR A 40 -24.23 -9.36 11.64
C THR A 40 -23.39 -8.89 10.45
N LYS A 41 -24.05 -8.35 9.42
CA LYS A 41 -23.33 -7.85 8.24
C LYS A 41 -22.47 -6.65 8.64
N SER A 42 -21.17 -6.84 8.85
CA SER A 42 -20.23 -5.74 8.95
C SER A 42 -20.30 -4.90 7.66
N PRO A 43 -20.30 -3.55 7.75
CA PRO A 43 -20.34 -2.70 6.56
C PRO A 43 -19.17 -3.01 5.61
N THR A 44 -19.45 -3.18 4.32
CA THR A 44 -18.41 -3.22 3.28
C THR A 44 -17.89 -1.81 3.04
N LEU A 45 -16.58 -1.68 2.83
CA LEU A 45 -16.01 -0.40 2.41
C LEU A 45 -16.52 -0.02 1.02
N SER A 46 -16.76 1.26 0.81
CA SER A 46 -16.97 1.83 -0.52
C SER A 46 -15.69 1.79 -1.35
N THR A 47 -15.81 1.95 -2.67
CA THR A 47 -14.65 1.99 -3.58
C THR A 47 -13.60 3.02 -3.15
N GLU A 48 -14.04 4.22 -2.73
CA GLU A 48 -13.11 5.27 -2.29
C GLU A 48 -12.38 4.88 -0.99
N GLU A 49 -13.07 4.22 -0.06
CA GLU A 49 -12.46 3.73 1.18
C GLU A 49 -11.48 2.59 0.91
N THR A 50 -11.84 1.65 0.03
CA THR A 50 -10.99 0.56 -0.47
C THR A 50 -9.70 1.12 -1.10
N GLU A 51 -9.80 2.13 -1.95
CA GLU A 51 -8.62 2.79 -2.55
C GLU A 51 -7.73 3.46 -1.49
N ARG A 52 -8.31 4.18 -0.53
CA ARG A 52 -7.55 4.81 0.55
C ARG A 52 -6.80 3.78 1.40
N VAL A 53 -7.43 2.64 1.71
CA VAL A 53 -6.77 1.54 2.42
C VAL A 53 -5.61 0.99 1.61
N LEU A 54 -5.82 0.69 0.33
CA LEU A 54 -4.76 0.24 -0.58
C LEU A 54 -3.57 1.19 -0.57
N VAL A 55 -3.82 2.49 -0.75
CA VAL A 55 -2.76 3.51 -0.80
C VAL A 55 -2.04 3.63 0.55
N ASN A 56 -2.76 3.57 1.66
CA ASN A 56 -2.17 3.60 3.01
C ASN A 56 -1.25 2.39 3.26
N VAL A 57 -1.70 1.18 2.90
CA VAL A 57 -0.90 -0.04 3.05
C VAL A 57 0.34 0.02 2.16
N MET A 58 0.18 0.47 0.90
CA MET A 58 1.29 0.71 -0.01
C MET A 58 2.32 1.68 0.58
N TRP A 59 1.90 2.80 1.19
CA TRP A 59 2.83 3.73 1.84
C TRP A 59 3.54 3.11 3.04
N VAL A 60 2.86 2.34 3.88
CA VAL A 60 3.48 1.68 5.04
C VAL A 60 4.55 0.69 4.58
N ALA A 61 4.22 -0.18 3.62
CA ALA A 61 5.19 -1.12 3.05
C ALA A 61 6.34 -0.39 2.33
N GLY A 62 6.01 0.65 1.55
CA GLY A 62 6.97 1.48 0.84
C GLY A 62 7.93 2.21 1.77
N GLN A 63 7.47 2.69 2.93
CA GLN A 63 8.33 3.30 3.95
C GLN A 63 9.35 2.30 4.50
N ALA A 64 8.93 1.07 4.81
CA ALA A 64 9.85 0.04 5.28
C ALA A 64 10.88 -0.35 4.20
N LEU A 65 10.44 -0.46 2.95
CA LEU A 65 11.32 -0.74 1.81
C LEU A 65 12.31 0.40 1.55
N LEU A 66 11.91 1.66 1.71
CA LEU A 66 12.80 2.81 1.61
C LEU A 66 13.83 2.88 2.75
N GLU A 67 13.44 2.46 3.95
CA GLU A 67 14.36 2.39 5.09
C GLU A 67 15.47 1.36 4.86
N ASP A 68 15.14 0.23 4.22
CA ASP A 68 16.07 -0.82 3.82
C ASP A 68 16.93 -0.42 2.60
N ASP A 69 16.30 0.06 1.52
CA ASP A 69 16.97 0.54 0.30
C ASP A 69 16.63 2.02 0.04
N PRO A 70 17.57 2.94 0.28
CA PRO A 70 17.36 4.37 0.04
C PRO A 70 17.13 4.74 -1.43
N ASN A 71 17.43 3.85 -2.38
CA ASN A 71 17.19 4.05 -3.80
C ASN A 71 15.87 3.43 -4.27
N PHE A 72 15.04 2.95 -3.35
CA PHE A 72 13.76 2.34 -3.63
C PHE A 72 12.83 3.29 -4.43
N ASP A 73 12.26 2.77 -5.51
CA ASP A 73 11.32 3.49 -6.36
C ASP A 73 9.88 3.26 -5.90
N ILE A 74 9.39 4.18 -5.04
CA ILE A 74 8.03 4.15 -4.52
C ILE A 74 6.97 4.22 -5.63
N ARG A 75 7.25 4.89 -6.76
CA ARG A 75 6.26 5.04 -7.84
C ARG A 75 6.10 3.73 -8.60
N ALA A 76 7.21 3.07 -8.92
CA ALA A 76 7.19 1.74 -9.51
C ALA A 76 6.49 0.73 -8.59
N PHE A 77 6.73 0.83 -7.28
CA PHE A 77 6.05 -0.01 -6.30
C PHE A 77 4.55 0.28 -6.21
N ALA A 78 4.13 1.55 -6.21
CA ALA A 78 2.73 1.94 -6.20
C ALA A 78 1.98 1.40 -7.43
N GLN A 79 2.59 1.50 -8.62
CA GLN A 79 2.05 0.89 -9.83
C GLN A 79 1.93 -0.63 -9.72
N ALA A 80 2.94 -1.30 -9.19
CA ALA A 80 2.93 -2.74 -8.98
C ALA A 80 1.84 -3.18 -7.98
N CYS A 81 1.61 -2.40 -6.92
CA CYS A 81 0.52 -2.58 -5.95
C CYS A 81 -0.89 -2.41 -6.54
N GLY A 82 -1.00 -1.86 -7.77
CA GLY A 82 -2.29 -1.59 -8.40
C GLY A 82 -2.95 -0.29 -7.93
N VAL A 83 -2.17 0.69 -7.47
CA VAL A 83 -2.69 2.04 -7.14
C VAL A 83 -3.34 2.66 -8.39
N PRO A 84 -4.58 3.17 -8.32
CA PRO A 84 -5.26 3.76 -9.46
C PRO A 84 -4.57 5.00 -10.04
N ASP A 85 -4.74 5.25 -11.34
CA ASP A 85 -4.12 6.39 -12.03
C ASP A 85 -4.47 7.75 -11.42
N GLY A 86 -5.65 7.91 -10.81
CA GLY A 86 -6.03 9.16 -10.11
C GLY A 86 -5.12 9.49 -8.92
N TRP A 87 -4.44 8.50 -8.37
CA TRP A 87 -3.42 8.67 -7.32
C TRP A 87 -2.01 8.79 -7.89
N LEU A 88 -1.73 8.13 -9.02
CA LEU A 88 -0.43 8.18 -9.67
C LEU A 88 -0.23 9.47 -10.48
N LEU A 89 -1.28 9.99 -11.08
CA LEU A 89 -1.26 11.12 -12.01
C LEU A 89 -2.16 12.24 -11.50
N ASN A 90 -1.78 13.48 -11.79
CA ASN A 90 -2.62 14.63 -11.53
C ASN A 90 -3.67 14.79 -12.66
N LYS A 91 -4.57 15.77 -12.53
CA LYS A 91 -5.60 16.05 -13.57
C LYS A 91 -5.03 16.44 -14.94
N ARG A 92 -3.74 16.76 -15.03
CA ARG A 92 -3.02 17.11 -16.27
C ARG A 92 -2.24 15.92 -16.86
N GLY A 93 -2.25 14.76 -16.20
CA GLY A 93 -1.51 13.57 -16.60
C GLY A 93 -0.05 13.55 -16.14
N ASP A 94 0.41 14.54 -15.37
CA ASP A 94 1.76 14.52 -14.80
C ASP A 94 1.82 13.67 -13.53
N PRO A 95 3.01 13.18 -13.12
CA PRO A 95 3.21 12.53 -11.84
C PRO A 95 2.58 13.30 -10.66
N ASN A 96 1.63 12.65 -9.99
CA ASN A 96 1.09 13.14 -8.72
C ASN A 96 2.14 12.95 -7.63
N ARG A 97 2.57 14.05 -7.00
CA ARG A 97 3.57 14.06 -5.92
C ARG A 97 3.02 13.53 -4.59
N GLY A 98 1.73 13.24 -4.51
CA GLY A 98 1.08 12.66 -3.33
C GLY A 98 1.69 11.32 -2.93
N ILE A 99 2.12 10.50 -3.91
CA ILE A 99 2.74 9.20 -3.67
C ILE A 99 4.03 9.34 -2.85
N GLU A 100 4.89 10.31 -3.18
CA GLU A 100 6.11 10.58 -2.44
C GLU A 100 5.82 11.30 -1.11
N ALA A 101 4.84 12.20 -1.10
CA ALA A 101 4.49 13.00 0.07
C ALA A 101 3.91 12.16 1.23
N GLY A 102 3.38 10.96 0.94
CA GLY A 102 2.93 10.02 1.98
C GLY A 102 4.07 9.33 2.74
N LEU A 103 5.31 9.40 2.23
CA LEU A 103 6.48 8.87 2.93
C LEU A 103 6.95 9.87 3.98
N ARG A 104 7.45 9.34 5.10
CA ARG A 104 8.02 10.17 6.17
C ARG A 104 9.41 10.63 5.73
N ALA A 105 9.74 11.88 6.03
CA ALA A 105 11.14 12.32 5.99
C ALA A 105 11.95 11.38 6.91
N ARG A 106 13.08 10.89 6.40
CA ARG A 106 13.91 9.88 7.06
C ARG A 106 14.13 10.29 8.51
N ARG A 107 13.66 9.48 9.47
CA ARG A 107 13.97 9.70 10.89
C ARG A 107 15.50 9.66 11.01
N SER A 108 16.10 10.68 11.58
CA SER A 108 17.43 10.53 12.17
C SER A 108 17.35 9.33 13.10
N ARG A 109 18.18 8.31 12.85
CA ARG A 109 18.21 7.09 13.65
C ARG A 109 18.45 7.52 15.10
N VAL A 110 17.43 7.42 15.95
CA VAL A 110 17.63 7.49 17.40
C VAL A 110 18.40 6.23 17.74
N VAL A 111 19.70 6.38 17.96
CA VAL A 111 20.51 5.35 18.57
C VAL A 111 20.04 5.27 20.01
N TRP A 112 19.39 4.17 20.36
CA TRP A 112 19.25 3.80 21.75
C TRP A 112 20.59 3.17 22.12
N ASP A 113 21.41 3.90 22.86
CA ASP A 113 22.53 3.30 23.58
C ASP A 113 21.91 2.51 24.74
N ASP A 114 22.15 1.19 24.76
CA ASP A 114 21.85 0.29 25.88
C ASP A 114 22.74 0.59 27.10
#